data_AF-A0A2M8AX46-F1
#
_entry.id   AF-A0A2M8AX46-F1
#
_cell.length_a   1.000
_cell.length_b   1.000
_cell.length_c   1.000
_cell.angle_alpha   90.00
_cell.angle_beta   90.00
_cell.angle_gamma   90.00
#
_symmetry.space_group_name_H-M   'P 1'
#
loop_
_entity.id
_entity.type
_entity.pdbx_description
1 polymer ?
#
loop_
_entity_poly.entity_id
_entity_poly.type
_entity_poly.pdbx_seq_one_letter_code
_entity_poly.pdbx_strand_id
1 'polypeptide(L)'
;MMSERRILGLKVDVDTRRGMEEGVPSLLSTLDAFHVPATFFLSFGPDNSGKAVYQLLRNPRFLVKMLRTNAPGLYGFRPALYGTLLPAPMIASALPGLCRE
;
A
#
# COMPACT_ATOMS: atom_id res chain seq x y z
N MET A 1 25.80 33.22 2.24
CA MET A 1 24.36 32.93 2.09
C MET A 1 24.17 31.46 2.44
N MET A 2 23.70 31.15 3.66
CA MET A 2 23.43 29.77 4.05
C MET A 2 22.20 29.30 3.28
N SER A 3 22.38 28.36 2.36
CA SER A 3 21.26 27.65 1.73
C SER A 3 20.43 27.02 2.84
N GLU A 4 19.16 27.40 2.96
CA GLU A 4 18.24 26.72 3.87
C GLU A 4 18.24 25.23 3.52
N ARG A 5 18.68 24.39 4.46
CA ARG A 5 18.64 22.94 4.29
C ARG A 5 17.17 22.53 4.18
N ARG A 6 16.71 22.25 2.96
CA ARG A 6 15.41 21.64 2.71
C ARG A 6 15.52 20.14 3.01
N ILE A 7 14.85 19.72 4.07
CA ILE A 7 14.73 18.31 4.44
C ILE A 7 13.54 17.72 3.67
N LEU A 8 13.77 16.63 2.96
CA LEU A 8 12.72 15.84 2.31
C LEU A 8 12.56 14.52 3.07
N GLY A 9 11.33 14.20 3.46
CA GLY A 9 11.00 12.91 4.08
C GLY A 9 10.23 12.01 3.14
N LEU A 10 10.60 10.73 3.07
CA LEU A 10 9.87 9.72 2.32
C LEU A 10 9.01 8.88 3.29
N LYS A 11 7.69 9.01 3.14
CA LYS A 11 6.70 8.23 3.90
C LYS A 11 6.09 7.15 3.02
N VAL A 12 6.07 5.90 3.49
CA VAL A 12 5.50 4.76 2.78
C VAL A 12 4.35 4.18 3.58
N ASP A 13 3.12 4.33 3.10
CA ASP A 13 1.93 3.72 3.71
C ASP A 13 1.69 2.32 3.09
N VAL A 14 1.55 1.30 3.93
CA VAL A 14 1.36 -0.10 3.51
C VAL A 14 -0.01 -0.59 3.97
N ASP A 15 -0.97 -0.58 3.04
CA ASP A 15 -2.39 -0.79 3.33
C ASP A 15 -2.98 -2.09 2.74
N THR A 16 -2.16 -2.92 2.09
CA THR A 16 -2.63 -4.16 1.44
C THR A 16 -1.74 -5.33 1.76
N ARG A 17 -2.32 -6.55 1.75
CA ARG A 17 -1.58 -7.79 1.99
C ARG A 17 -0.44 -7.94 0.99
N ARG A 18 -0.73 -7.70 -0.29
CA ARG A 18 0.25 -7.78 -1.38
C ARG A 18 1.33 -6.71 -1.27
N GLY A 19 0.96 -5.50 -0.88
CA GLY A 19 1.92 -4.41 -0.60
C GLY A 19 2.90 -4.81 0.50
N MET A 20 2.44 -5.50 1.54
CA MET A 20 3.30 -6.05 2.58
C MET A 20 4.17 -7.20 2.07
N GLU A 21 3.60 -8.19 1.36
CA GLU A 21 4.33 -9.40 0.92
C GLU A 21 5.35 -9.13 -0.19
N GLU A 22 5.00 -8.34 -1.20
CA GLU A 22 5.82 -8.12 -2.41
C GLU A 22 6.43 -6.72 -2.43
N GLY A 23 5.67 -5.71 -2.00
CA GLY A 23 6.05 -4.30 -2.13
C GLY A 23 7.12 -3.88 -1.14
N VAL A 24 6.96 -4.22 0.14
CA VAL A 24 7.90 -3.85 1.21
C VAL A 24 9.31 -4.40 0.93
N PRO A 25 9.51 -5.70 0.63
CA PRO A 25 10.86 -6.21 0.38
C PRO A 25 11.54 -5.55 -0.82
N SER A 26 10.77 -5.31 -1.89
CA SER A 26 11.26 -4.63 -3.10
C SER A 26 11.69 -3.18 -2.83
N LEU A 27 10.88 -2.45 -2.06
CA LEU A 27 11.18 -1.07 -1.67
C LEU A 27 12.36 -0.99 -0.72
N LEU A 28 12.44 -1.87 0.29
CA LEU A 28 13.58 -1.92 1.21
C LEU A 28 14.88 -2.14 0.44
N SER A 29 14.92 -3.15 -0.45
CA SER A 29 16.10 -3.41 -1.29
C SER A 29 16.47 -2.23 -2.18
N THR A 30 15.49 -1.57 -2.79
CA THR A 30 15.74 -0.40 -3.66
C THR A 30 16.25 0.79 -2.86
N LEU A 31 15.59 1.12 -1.74
CA LEU A 31 15.95 2.27 -0.91
C LEU A 31 17.34 2.11 -0.28
N ASP A 32 17.68 0.89 0.16
CA ASP A 32 19.01 0.55 0.66
C ASP A 32 20.09 0.74 -0.43
N ALA A 33 19.85 0.24 -1.65
CA ALA A 33 20.78 0.43 -2.77
C ALA A 33 21.07 1.91 -3.08
N PHE A 34 20.08 2.80 -2.89
CA PHE A 34 20.24 4.25 -3.08
C PHE A 34 20.58 5.01 -1.79
N HIS A 35 20.73 4.34 -0.66
CA HIS A 35 20.97 4.94 0.66
C HIS A 35 19.93 6.02 1.02
N VAL A 36 18.67 5.80 0.66
CA VAL A 36 17.57 6.74 0.90
C VAL A 36 16.76 6.30 2.12
N PRO A 37 16.72 7.09 3.21
CA PRO A 37 15.89 6.76 4.36
C PRO A 37 14.40 6.95 4.04
N ALA A 38 13.58 6.03 4.52
CA ALA A 38 12.12 6.13 4.48
C ALA A 38 11.50 5.62 5.78
N THR A 39 10.30 6.12 6.11
CA THR A 39 9.50 5.61 7.23
C THR A 39 8.31 4.84 6.69
N PHE A 40 8.20 3.57 7.07
CA PHE A 40 7.10 2.69 6.71
C PHE A 40 6.01 2.71 7.78
N PHE A 41 4.76 2.90 7.36
CA PHE A 41 3.57 2.86 8.19
C PHE A 41 2.77 1.62 7.80
N LEU A 42 2.78 0.62 8.68
CA LEU A 42 2.21 -0.70 8.40
C LEU A 42 0.80 -0.83 8.99
N SER A 43 -0.17 -1.15 8.14
CA SER A 43 -1.50 -1.55 8.60
C SER A 43 -1.46 -2.98 9.17
N PHE A 44 -1.85 -3.17 10.43
CA PHE A 44 -1.86 -4.50 11.08
C PHE A 44 -3.20 -5.25 10.96
N GLY A 45 -4.26 -4.58 10.48
CA GLY A 45 -5.60 -5.14 10.37
C GLY A 45 -5.84 -6.00 9.13
N PRO A 46 -7.09 -6.46 8.93
CA PRO A 46 -7.50 -7.16 7.71
C PRO A 46 -7.45 -6.23 6.50
N ASP A 47 -7.02 -6.77 5.36
CA ASP A 47 -7.07 -6.12 4.06
C ASP A 47 -8.52 -5.99 3.60
N ASN A 48 -9.06 -4.78 3.76
CA ASN A 48 -10.42 -4.44 3.41
C ASN A 48 -10.52 -3.78 2.03
N SER A 49 -9.53 -3.95 1.16
CA SER A 49 -9.50 -3.32 -0.17
C SER A 49 -10.76 -3.62 -0.99
N GLY A 50 -11.39 -4.77 -0.82
CA GLY A 50 -12.63 -5.11 -1.53
C GLY A 50 -13.86 -4.33 -1.06
N LYS A 51 -13.85 -3.73 0.14
CA LYS A 51 -14.89 -2.77 0.55
C LYS A 51 -14.86 -1.50 -0.28
N ALA A 52 -13.79 -1.25 -1.04
CA ALA A 52 -13.74 -0.15 -2.00
C ALA A 52 -14.81 -0.26 -3.10
N VAL A 53 -15.38 -1.44 -3.35
CA VAL A 53 -16.53 -1.63 -4.25
C VAL A 53 -17.71 -0.75 -3.82
N TYR A 54 -17.98 -0.64 -2.52
CA TYR A 54 -19.04 0.22 -2.00
C TYR A 54 -18.78 1.71 -2.31
N GLN A 55 -17.52 2.14 -2.19
CA GLN A 55 -17.11 3.51 -2.54
C GLN A 55 -17.16 3.75 -4.05
N LEU A 56 -16.87 2.74 -4.86
CA LEU A 56 -16.98 2.80 -6.31
C LEU A 56 -18.43 3.06 -6.76
N LEU A 57 -19.39 2.42 -6.08
CA LEU A 57 -20.83 2.58 -6.35
C LEU A 57 -21.37 3.94 -5.90
N ARG A 58 -20.86 4.49 -4.79
CA ARG A 58 -21.34 5.76 -4.23
C ARG A 58 -20.61 7.02 -4.70
N ASN A 59 -19.36 6.91 -5.16
CA ASN A 59 -18.52 8.06 -5.46
C ASN A 59 -17.93 7.99 -6.89
N PRO A 60 -18.50 8.73 -7.86
CA PRO A 60 -18.01 8.72 -9.24
C PRO A 60 -16.58 9.26 -9.37
N ARG A 61 -16.14 10.17 -8.48
CA ARG A 61 -14.76 10.68 -8.49
C ARG A 61 -13.76 9.59 -8.10
N PHE A 62 -14.16 8.65 -7.24
CA PHE A 62 -13.32 7.51 -6.87
C PHE A 62 -13.15 6.54 -8.03
N LEU A 63 -14.22 6.28 -8.79
CA LEU A 63 -14.15 5.48 -10.03
C LEU A 63 -13.18 6.11 -11.04
N VAL A 64 -13.30 7.42 -11.29
CA VAL A 64 -12.39 8.15 -12.20
C VAL A 64 -10.94 8.04 -11.74
N LYS A 65 -10.68 8.16 -10.43
CA LYS A 65 -9.34 7.97 -9.85
C LYS A 65 -8.80 6.56 -10.17
N MET A 66 -9.60 5.53 -9.91
CA MET A 66 -9.20 4.12 -10.12
C MET A 66 -8.91 3.80 -11.59
N LEU A 67 -9.70 4.37 -12.51
CA LEU A 67 -9.47 4.26 -13.95
C LEU A 67 -8.17 4.96 -14.36
N ARG A 68 -7.94 6.20 -13.88
CA ARG A 68 -6.72 6.96 -14.18
C ARG A 68 -5.45 6.26 -13.69
N THR A 69 -5.53 5.55 -12.57
CA THR A 69 -4.38 4.82 -11.98
C THR A 69 -4.25 3.39 -12.47
N ASN A 70 -5.07 2.94 -13.44
CA ASN A 70 -5.13 1.56 -13.92
C ASN A 70 -5.16 0.53 -12.76
N ALA A 71 -6.04 0.75 -11.79
CA ALA A 71 -6.12 -0.08 -10.59
C ALA A 71 -6.28 -1.59 -10.89
N PRO A 72 -7.08 -2.03 -11.88
CA PRO A 72 -7.19 -3.45 -12.21
C PRO A 72 -5.87 -4.05 -12.71
N GLY A 73 -5.08 -3.30 -13.49
CA GLY A 73 -3.76 -3.72 -13.96
C GLY A 73 -2.70 -3.70 -12.86
N LEU A 74 -2.83 -2.81 -11.87
CA LEU A 74 -1.87 -2.70 -10.77
C LEU A 74 -2.08 -3.78 -9.70
N TYR A 75 -3.34 -4.00 -9.30
CA TYR A 75 -3.69 -4.82 -8.13
C TYR A 75 -4.28 -6.18 -8.50
N GLY A 76 -4.76 -6.35 -9.73
CA GLY A 76 -5.55 -7.52 -10.13
C GLY A 76 -6.97 -7.50 -9.54
N PHE A 77 -7.79 -8.48 -9.91
CA PHE A 77 -9.19 -8.55 -9.46
C PHE A 77 -9.36 -9.14 -8.04
N ARG A 78 -8.38 -9.91 -7.53
CA ARG A 78 -8.47 -10.58 -6.21
C ARG A 78 -8.59 -9.59 -5.04
N PRO A 79 -7.76 -8.54 -4.92
CA PRO A 79 -7.88 -7.58 -3.82
C PRO A 79 -9.22 -6.84 -3.78
N ALA A 80 -9.85 -6.63 -4.95
CA ALA A 80 -11.18 -6.03 -5.04
C ALA A 80 -12.30 -6.93 -4.46
N LEU A 81 -12.02 -8.21 -4.20
CA LEU A 81 -12.95 -9.17 -3.62
C LEU A 81 -12.71 -9.40 -2.12
N TYR A 82 -11.61 -8.90 -1.54
CA TYR A 82 -11.30 -9.08 -0.12
C TYR A 82 -12.26 -8.32 0.80
N GLY A 83 -12.87 -9.02 1.76
CA GLY A 83 -13.85 -8.47 2.68
C GLY A 83 -15.26 -8.29 2.07
N THR A 84 -15.48 -8.73 0.84
CA THR A 84 -16.81 -8.79 0.19
C THR A 84 -17.18 -10.22 -0.21
N LEU A 85 -16.42 -10.83 -1.13
CA LEU A 85 -16.63 -12.19 -1.63
C LEU A 85 -15.54 -13.18 -1.17
N LEU A 86 -14.39 -12.68 -0.75
CA LEU A 86 -13.27 -13.45 -0.20
C LEU A 86 -12.98 -12.98 1.24
N PRO A 87 -12.47 -13.86 2.13
CA PRO A 87 -12.03 -13.44 3.45
C PRO A 87 -10.92 -12.39 3.33
N ALA A 88 -10.94 -11.39 4.22
CA ALA A 88 -9.93 -10.34 4.27
C ALA A 88 -8.67 -10.88 4.95
N PRO A 89 -7.54 -11.05 4.24
CA PRO A 89 -6.30 -11.52 4.85
C PRO A 89 -5.73 -10.46 5.78
N MET A 90 -5.03 -10.89 6.84
CA MET A 90 -4.32 -9.96 7.72
C MET A 90 -3.07 -9.40 7.01
N ILE A 91 -2.85 -8.09 7.09
CA ILE A 91 -1.73 -7.43 6.39
C ILE A 91 -0.40 -7.68 7.13
N ALA A 92 0.06 -6.73 7.97
CA ALA A 92 1.38 -6.81 8.61
C ALA A 92 1.43 -7.85 9.74
N SER A 93 0.32 -8.06 10.44
CA SER A 93 0.23 -9.03 11.54
C SER A 93 0.49 -10.48 11.11
N ALA A 94 0.30 -10.81 9.83
CA ALA A 94 0.63 -12.13 9.30
C ALA A 94 2.05 -12.25 8.73
N LEU A 95 2.88 -11.20 8.80
CA LEU A 95 4.29 -11.18 8.39
C LEU A 95 5.21 -10.52 9.46
N PRO A 96 5.23 -11.03 10.70
CA PRO A 96 5.92 -10.35 11.81
C PRO A 96 7.45 -10.26 11.65
N GLY A 97 8.06 -11.12 10.83
CA GLY A 97 9.49 -11.05 10.52
C GLY A 97 9.84 -9.81 9.69
N LEU A 98 9.05 -9.54 8.65
CA LEU A 98 9.24 -8.40 7.75
C LEU A 98 8.97 -7.05 8.43
N CYS A 99 8.17 -7.02 9.50
CA CYS A 99 7.95 -5.82 10.30
C CYS A 99 9.20 -5.36 11.09
N ARG A 100 10.27 -6.15 11.13
CA ARG A 100 11.51 -5.86 11.89
C ARG A 100 12.69 -5.46 11.01
N GLU A 101 12.53 -5.55 9.69
CA GLU A 101 13.50 -5.03 8.71
C GLU A 101 13.38 -3.50 8.61
#